data_AF-A0A8S2A004-F1
#
_entry.id   AF-A0A8S2A004-F1
#
_cell.length_a   1.000
_cell.length_b   1.000
_cell.length_c   1.000
_cell.angle_alpha   90.00
_cell.angle_beta   90.00
_cell.angle_gamma   90.00
#
_symmetry.space_group_name_H-M   'P 1'
#
loop_
_entity.id
_entity.type
_entity.pdbx_description
1 polymer ?
#
loop_
_entity_poly.entity_id
_entity_poly.type
_entity_poly.pdbx_seq_one_letter_code
_entity_poly.pdbx_strand_id
1 'polypeptide(L)'
;MVTTRNTKARVTPASHRRPPQDPESPVKTFFKLVLPSTMKKNMMRIPPKFVKLQGSRLPEVVTLETPVGFKRSIKLKRIGEEIWFHEGWSEFAEAHSIKEGHFLLFEYKKNSSFRVIIFNVSACEIEYPLDAVHISDSDDDVIEITGKEFSGSQGTRKNDQSVDGGDTEHKPKKRPRDIEFDKILLDVDKINSIQVLKEEEEDMRVYRG
;
A
#
# COMPACT_ATOMS: atom_id res chain seq x y z
N MET A 1 69.40 -43.57 -22.27
CA MET A 1 67.97 -43.19 -22.40
C MET A 1 67.58 -42.40 -21.17
N VAL A 2 67.32 -41.10 -21.33
CA VAL A 2 66.85 -40.21 -20.24
C VAL A 2 65.50 -39.66 -20.71
N THR A 3 64.43 -39.97 -19.98
CA THR A 3 63.07 -39.58 -20.34
C THR A 3 62.63 -38.40 -19.48
N THR A 4 62.53 -37.21 -20.07
CA THR A 4 62.05 -36.01 -19.40
C THR A 4 60.53 -36.02 -19.32
N ARG A 5 59.97 -36.01 -18.10
CA ARG A 5 58.53 -35.78 -17.86
C ARG A 5 58.23 -34.29 -17.95
N ASN A 6 57.40 -33.90 -18.91
CA ASN A 6 56.92 -32.54 -19.06
C ASN A 6 55.55 -32.40 -18.37
N THR A 7 55.46 -31.60 -17.30
CA THR A 7 54.20 -31.41 -16.55
C THR A 7 53.58 -30.08 -16.98
N LYS A 8 52.52 -30.13 -17.80
CA LYS A 8 51.70 -28.93 -18.07
C LYS A 8 50.86 -28.62 -16.83
N ALA A 9 51.10 -27.46 -16.22
CA ALA A 9 50.28 -26.94 -15.15
C ALA A 9 48.87 -26.61 -15.67
N ARG A 10 47.84 -27.12 -14.98
CA ARG A 10 46.43 -26.85 -15.26
C ARG A 10 46.06 -25.48 -14.68
N VAL A 11 45.86 -24.49 -15.54
CA VAL A 11 45.26 -23.21 -15.16
C VAL A 11 43.77 -23.44 -14.89
N THR A 12 43.34 -23.20 -13.65
CA THR A 12 41.91 -23.19 -13.29
C THR A 12 41.37 -21.77 -13.48
N PRO A 13 40.23 -21.58 -14.16
CA PRO A 13 39.64 -20.26 -14.30
C PRO A 13 39.06 -19.81 -12.96
N ALA A 14 39.31 -18.54 -12.62
CA ALA A 14 38.85 -17.93 -11.38
C ALA A 14 37.31 -18.02 -11.28
N SER A 15 36.86 -18.66 -10.19
CA SER A 15 35.46 -18.67 -9.78
C SER A 15 35.04 -17.23 -9.51
N HIS A 16 34.05 -16.75 -10.27
CA HIS A 16 33.38 -15.48 -10.03
C HIS A 16 32.60 -15.62 -8.73
N ARG A 17 33.25 -15.32 -7.59
CA ARG A 17 32.57 -15.24 -6.31
C ARG A 17 31.53 -14.11 -6.39
N ARG A 18 30.26 -14.51 -6.38
CA ARG A 18 29.12 -13.60 -6.23
C ARG A 18 29.39 -12.74 -4.98
N PRO A 19 29.25 -11.40 -5.05
CA PRO A 19 29.39 -10.54 -3.87
C PRO A 19 28.48 -11.06 -2.75
N PRO A 20 28.88 -10.93 -1.47
CA PRO A 20 28.01 -11.26 -0.35
C PRO A 20 26.66 -10.55 -0.55
N GLN A 21 25.59 -11.33 -0.68
CA GLN A 21 24.25 -10.73 -0.67
C GLN A 21 24.07 -10.13 0.71
N ASP A 22 23.83 -8.83 0.72
CA ASP A 22 23.49 -8.05 1.90
C ASP A 22 22.37 -8.79 2.66
N PRO A 23 22.47 -9.01 3.99
CA PRO A 23 21.51 -9.82 4.72
C PRO A 23 20.10 -9.32 4.43
N GLU A 24 19.28 -10.21 3.90
CA GLU A 24 17.89 -9.92 3.57
C GLU A 24 17.18 -9.53 4.86
N SER A 25 16.56 -8.34 4.89
CA SER A 25 15.96 -7.88 6.15
C SER A 25 14.73 -8.75 6.45
N PRO A 26 14.58 -9.23 7.70
CA PRO A 26 13.58 -10.22 8.05
C PRO A 26 12.14 -9.67 7.98
N VAL A 27 11.97 -8.34 8.09
CA VAL A 27 10.65 -7.70 8.07
C VAL A 27 10.35 -7.16 6.68
N LYS A 28 9.43 -7.81 5.98
CA LYS A 28 8.94 -7.37 4.66
C LYS A 28 7.49 -6.92 4.68
N THR A 29 6.77 -7.22 5.75
CA THR A 29 5.35 -6.90 5.87
C THR A 29 5.09 -5.91 6.97
N PHE A 30 4.08 -5.07 6.76
CA PHE A 30 3.48 -4.25 7.81
C PHE A 30 2.01 -4.04 7.46
N PHE A 31 1.20 -3.72 8.47
CA PHE A 31 -0.16 -3.26 8.23
C PHE A 31 -0.33 -1.81 8.65
N LYS A 32 -1.38 -1.17 8.12
CA LYS A 32 -1.77 0.18 8.50
C LYS A 32 -3.28 0.28 8.58
N LEU A 33 -3.77 0.87 9.67
CA LEU A 33 -5.14 1.32 9.81
C LEU A 33 -5.28 2.71 9.18
N VAL A 34 -6.30 2.90 8.36
CA VAL A 34 -6.63 4.20 7.76
C VAL A 34 -7.36 5.02 8.81
N LEU A 35 -6.66 6.01 9.35
CA LEU A 35 -7.17 6.91 10.37
C LEU A 35 -7.67 8.22 9.74
N PRO A 36 -8.51 8.98 10.45
CA PRO A 36 -8.99 10.27 9.97
C PRO A 36 -7.86 11.24 9.59
N SER A 37 -6.74 11.25 10.33
CA SER A 37 -5.56 12.07 9.96
C SER A 37 -4.92 11.65 8.62
N THR A 38 -4.90 10.36 8.29
CA THR A 38 -4.38 9.84 7.01
C THR A 38 -5.19 10.40 5.86
N MET A 39 -6.52 10.39 5.98
CA MET A 39 -7.42 10.90 4.94
C MET A 39 -7.28 12.42 4.75
N LYS A 40 -7.10 13.18 5.84
CA LYS A 40 -6.92 14.65 5.74
C LYS A 40 -5.60 15.06 5.09
N LYS A 41 -4.54 14.27 5.28
CA LYS A 41 -3.20 14.59 4.76
C LYS A 41 -3.00 14.20 3.29
N ASN A 42 -3.92 13.43 2.69
CA ASN A 42 -3.78 12.87 1.34
C ASN A 42 -2.46 12.07 1.16
N MET A 43 -1.91 11.57 2.27
CA MET A 43 -0.63 10.90 2.36
C MET A 43 -0.69 9.84 3.45
N MET A 44 0.07 8.76 3.30
CA MET A 44 0.14 7.72 4.31
C MET A 44 1.57 7.44 4.76
N ARG A 45 1.82 7.58 6.06
CA ARG A 45 3.13 7.31 6.68
C ARG A 45 3.41 5.81 6.70
N ILE A 46 4.62 5.45 6.29
CA ILE A 46 5.16 4.10 6.46
C ILE A 46 5.57 3.92 7.94
N PRO A 47 5.24 2.78 8.59
CA PRO A 47 5.57 2.57 10.00
C PRO A 47 7.05 2.82 10.32
N PRO A 48 7.39 3.58 11.38
CA PRO A 48 8.77 3.95 11.71
C PRO A 48 9.70 2.75 11.84
N LYS A 49 9.24 1.67 12.49
CA LYS A 49 10.00 0.42 12.61
C LYS A 49 10.33 -0.19 11.24
N PHE A 50 9.39 -0.13 10.29
CA PHE A 50 9.65 -0.60 8.92
C PHE A 50 10.67 0.31 8.22
N VAL A 51 10.56 1.62 8.38
CA VAL A 51 11.53 2.59 7.85
C VAL A 51 12.93 2.37 8.43
N LYS A 52 13.07 2.14 9.74
CA LYS A 52 14.35 1.82 10.39
C LYS A 52 15.00 0.56 9.81
N LEU A 53 14.20 -0.43 9.39
CA LEU A 53 14.68 -1.73 8.88
C LEU A 53 14.87 -1.81 7.36
N GLN A 54 14.12 -1.03 6.58
CA GLN A 54 14.05 -1.13 5.11
C GLN A 54 14.14 0.21 4.39
N GLY A 55 14.01 1.34 5.09
CA GLY A 55 13.84 2.67 4.50
C GLY A 55 15.00 3.16 3.65
N SER A 56 16.23 2.69 3.91
CA SER A 56 17.40 2.95 3.06
C SER A 56 17.36 2.22 1.72
N ARG A 57 16.60 1.12 1.64
CA ARG A 57 16.40 0.30 0.43
C ARG A 57 15.18 0.74 -0.38
N LEU A 58 14.35 1.63 0.17
CA LEU A 58 13.20 2.16 -0.55
C LEU A 58 13.66 3.27 -1.52
N PRO A 59 13.38 3.14 -2.82
CA PRO A 59 13.69 4.19 -3.80
C PRO A 59 12.77 5.41 -3.64
N GLU A 60 12.95 6.42 -4.50
CA GLU A 60 12.06 7.58 -4.55
C GLU A 60 10.64 7.23 -5.04
N VAL A 61 10.51 6.25 -5.93
CA VAL A 61 9.22 5.81 -6.48
C VAL A 61 9.06 4.31 -6.31
N VAL A 62 7.93 3.89 -5.76
CA VAL A 62 7.57 2.48 -5.58
C VAL A 62 6.27 2.17 -6.30
N THR A 63 6.03 0.89 -6.60
CA THR A 63 4.76 0.45 -7.20
C THR A 63 3.90 -0.24 -6.13
N LEU A 64 2.65 0.20 -5.97
CA LEU A 64 1.64 -0.57 -5.24
C LEU A 64 0.90 -1.48 -6.21
N GLU A 65 0.79 -2.75 -5.86
CA GLU A 65 0.16 -3.80 -6.65
C GLU A 65 -0.92 -4.52 -5.82
N THR A 66 -2.15 -4.59 -6.33
CA THR A 66 -3.21 -5.37 -5.68
C THR A 66 -3.19 -6.84 -6.13
N PRO A 67 -3.93 -7.74 -5.47
CA PRO A 67 -3.99 -9.16 -5.85
C PRO A 67 -4.54 -9.40 -7.27
N VAL A 68 -5.33 -8.47 -7.80
CA VAL A 68 -5.88 -8.53 -9.17
C VAL A 68 -4.95 -7.91 -10.22
N GLY A 69 -3.73 -7.50 -9.83
CA GLY A 69 -2.73 -6.98 -10.76
C GLY A 69 -2.86 -5.49 -11.09
N PHE A 70 -3.77 -4.75 -10.45
CA PHE A 70 -3.78 -3.29 -10.55
C PHE A 70 -2.48 -2.73 -10.00
N LYS A 71 -1.79 -1.88 -10.77
CA LYS A 71 -0.52 -1.27 -10.41
C LYS A 71 -0.63 0.25 -10.42
N ARG A 72 -0.05 0.89 -9.40
CA ARG A 72 0.12 2.34 -9.35
C ARG A 72 1.50 2.72 -8.85
N SER A 73 2.17 3.62 -9.57
CA SER A 73 3.41 4.23 -9.10
C SER A 73 3.12 5.30 -8.06
N ILE A 74 3.83 5.24 -6.94
CA ILE A 74 3.69 6.15 -5.81
C ILE A 74 5.03 6.78 -5.53
N LYS A 75 5.07 8.12 -5.48
CA LYS A 75 6.26 8.84 -5.05
C LYS A 75 6.35 8.83 -3.52
N LEU A 76 7.52 8.48 -3.01
CA LEU A 76 7.81 8.57 -1.59
C LEU A 76 8.30 9.97 -1.24
N LYS A 77 7.75 10.54 -0.17
CA LYS A 77 8.20 11.80 0.42
C LYS A 77 8.95 11.52 1.72
N ARG A 78 10.15 12.09 1.85
CA ARG A 78 10.97 12.00 3.06
C ARG A 78 10.86 13.32 3.84
N ILE A 79 10.46 13.24 5.10
CA ILE A 79 10.34 14.41 6.00
C ILE A 79 11.02 14.03 7.31
N GLY A 80 12.22 14.58 7.55
CA GLY A 80 13.08 14.09 8.62
C GLY A 80 13.38 12.60 8.44
N GLU A 81 13.10 11.79 9.45
CA GLU A 81 13.26 10.34 9.43
C GLU A 81 12.01 9.59 8.93
N GLU A 82 10.94 10.32 8.62
CA GLU A 82 9.69 9.73 8.16
C GLU A 82 9.69 9.51 6.63
N ILE A 83 9.09 8.40 6.19
CA ILE A 83 8.79 8.14 4.79
C ILE A 83 7.28 8.02 4.61
N TRP A 84 6.76 8.68 3.59
CA TRP A 84 5.33 8.74 3.30
C TRP A 84 5.05 8.33 1.86
N PHE A 85 4.00 7.56 1.64
CA PHE A 85 3.34 7.47 0.33
C PHE A 85 2.66 8.82 0.04
N HIS A 86 3.07 9.49 -1.03
CA HIS A 86 2.68 10.87 -1.36
C HIS A 86 1.94 10.93 -2.70
N GLU A 87 2.62 11.34 -3.77
CA GLU A 87 1.99 11.46 -5.10
C GLU A 87 1.60 10.07 -5.61
N GLY A 88 0.37 9.95 -6.12
CA GLY A 88 -0.23 8.67 -6.52
C GLY A 88 -1.03 7.97 -5.41
N TRP A 89 -0.83 8.34 -4.14
CA TRP A 89 -1.51 7.68 -3.02
C TRP A 89 -3.02 7.97 -3.00
N SER A 90 -3.42 9.22 -3.25
CA SER A 90 -4.83 9.60 -3.22
C SER A 90 -5.60 8.92 -4.34
N GLU A 91 -5.01 8.83 -5.53
CA GLU A 91 -5.57 8.13 -6.69
C GLU A 91 -5.68 6.63 -6.42
N PHE A 92 -4.68 6.03 -5.76
CA PHE A 92 -4.76 4.62 -5.33
C PHE A 92 -5.88 4.41 -4.31
N ALA A 93 -6.04 5.34 -3.35
CA ALA A 93 -7.08 5.27 -2.33
C ALA A 93 -8.48 5.44 -2.94
N GLU A 94 -8.66 6.36 -3.87
CA GLU A 94 -9.90 6.61 -4.59
C GLU A 94 -10.29 5.41 -5.47
N ALA A 95 -9.34 4.86 -6.23
CA ALA A 95 -9.57 3.71 -7.11
C ALA A 95 -10.10 2.47 -6.35
N HIS A 96 -9.77 2.34 -5.06
CA HIS A 96 -10.19 1.22 -4.22
C HIS A 96 -11.21 1.60 -3.15
N SER A 97 -11.78 2.82 -3.23
CA SER A 97 -12.74 3.33 -2.24
C SER A 97 -12.24 3.16 -0.79
N ILE A 98 -10.96 3.44 -0.54
CA ILE A 98 -10.34 3.33 0.79
C ILE A 98 -10.91 4.41 1.70
N LYS A 99 -11.38 3.99 2.89
CA LYS A 99 -12.06 4.86 3.87
C LYS A 99 -11.46 4.69 5.26
N GLU A 100 -11.83 5.62 6.14
CA GLU A 100 -11.52 5.53 7.57
C GLU A 100 -11.96 4.16 8.15
N GLY A 101 -11.09 3.58 8.97
CA GLY A 101 -11.28 2.25 9.54
C GLY A 101 -10.91 1.08 8.63
N HIS A 102 -10.60 1.31 7.34
CA HIS A 102 -10.03 0.26 6.49
C HIS A 102 -8.64 -0.14 6.99
N PHE A 103 -8.32 -1.41 6.80
CA PHE A 103 -7.06 -2.02 7.19
C PHE A 103 -6.31 -2.47 5.93
N LEU A 104 -5.06 -2.06 5.78
CA LEU A 104 -4.25 -2.40 4.63
C LEU A 104 -3.02 -3.18 5.07
N LEU A 105 -2.79 -4.32 4.43
CA LEU A 105 -1.58 -5.12 4.59
C LEU A 105 -0.64 -4.86 3.41
N PHE A 106 0.58 -4.43 3.72
CA PHE A 106 1.64 -4.18 2.75
C PHE A 106 2.70 -5.26 2.87
N GLU A 107 3.12 -5.81 1.73
CA GLU A 107 4.22 -6.74 1.61
C GLU A 107 5.23 -6.18 0.60
N TYR A 108 6.40 -5.77 1.09
CA TYR A 108 7.49 -5.31 0.25
C TYR A 108 8.12 -6.48 -0.49
N LYS A 109 7.96 -6.47 -1.81
CA LYS A 109 8.61 -7.39 -2.73
C LYS A 109 9.98 -6.84 -3.13
N LYS A 110 10.82 -7.74 -3.66
CA LYS A 110 12.02 -7.32 -4.39
C LYS A 110 11.59 -6.47 -5.60
N ASN A 111 12.44 -5.53 -6.02
CA ASN A 111 12.18 -4.60 -7.14
C ASN A 111 11.22 -3.44 -6.83
N SER A 112 11.32 -2.84 -5.64
CA SER A 112 10.67 -1.55 -5.37
C SER A 112 9.14 -1.59 -5.45
N SER A 113 8.53 -2.73 -5.17
CA SER A 113 7.08 -2.90 -5.21
C SER A 113 6.53 -3.39 -3.88
N PHE A 114 5.30 -2.97 -3.57
CA PHE A 114 4.52 -3.51 -2.48
C PHE A 114 3.31 -4.21 -3.05
N ARG A 115 3.08 -5.46 -2.62
CA ARG A 115 1.74 -6.04 -2.71
C ARG A 115 0.89 -5.45 -1.60
N VAL A 116 -0.33 -5.04 -1.93
CA VAL A 116 -1.27 -4.41 -1.00
C VAL A 116 -2.57 -5.19 -0.99
N ILE A 117 -3.00 -5.63 0.21
CA ILE A 117 -4.30 -6.26 0.43
C ILE A 117 -5.14 -5.32 1.30
N ILE A 118 -6.36 -5.03 0.86
CA ILE A 118 -7.23 -4.03 1.49
C ILE A 118 -8.43 -4.73 2.12
N PHE A 119 -8.62 -4.52 3.41
CA PHE A 119 -9.75 -5.03 4.19
C PHE A 119 -10.64 -3.86 4.63
N ASN A 120 -11.95 -4.01 4.46
CA ASN A 120 -12.91 -3.03 4.93
C ASN A 120 -13.18 -3.17 6.44
N VAL A 121 -14.07 -2.33 6.97
CA VAL A 121 -14.41 -2.32 8.41
C VAL A 121 -15.07 -3.60 8.93
N SER A 122 -15.53 -4.49 8.03
CA SER A 122 -16.04 -5.82 8.41
C SER A 122 -14.93 -6.87 8.54
N ALA A 123 -13.66 -6.47 8.39
CA ALA A 123 -12.48 -7.34 8.35
C ALA A 123 -12.43 -8.32 7.16
N CYS A 124 -13.27 -8.11 6.16
CA CYS A 124 -13.22 -8.82 4.88
C CYS A 124 -12.39 -8.05 3.87
N GLU A 125 -11.67 -8.78 3.01
CA GLU A 125 -11.01 -8.20 1.84
C GLU A 125 -12.05 -7.53 0.93
N ILE A 126 -11.70 -6.39 0.34
CA ILE A 126 -12.59 -5.70 -0.60
C ILE A 126 -12.65 -6.45 -1.94
N GLU A 127 -13.72 -6.22 -2.68
CA GLU A 127 -13.76 -6.54 -4.10
C GLU A 127 -13.02 -5.42 -4.87
N TYR A 128 -11.98 -5.78 -5.63
CA TYR A 128 -11.19 -4.82 -6.39
C TYR A 128 -11.90 -4.47 -7.70
N PRO A 129 -12.04 -3.18 -8.05
CA PRO A 129 -12.59 -2.78 -9.34
C PRO A 129 -11.70 -3.26 -10.49
N LEU A 130 -12.28 -4.02 -11.43
CA LEU A 130 -11.55 -4.57 -12.59
C LEU A 130 -11.23 -3.49 -13.64
N ASP A 131 -12.05 -2.44 -13.71
CA ASP A 131 -11.94 -1.39 -14.73
C ASP A 131 -10.71 -0.48 -14.56
N ALA A 132 -10.04 -0.57 -13.40
CA ALA A 132 -8.90 0.28 -13.08
C ALA A 132 -7.56 -0.28 -13.58
N VAL A 133 -7.51 -1.53 -14.08
CA VAL A 133 -6.25 -2.16 -14.51
C VAL A 133 -5.64 -1.37 -15.67
N HIS A 134 -4.64 -0.55 -15.36
CA HIS A 134 -3.75 0.01 -16.37
C HIS A 134 -2.92 -1.15 -16.92
N ILE A 135 -3.32 -1.66 -18.08
CA ILE A 135 -2.46 -2.52 -18.90
C ILE A 135 -1.27 -1.65 -19.27
N SER A 136 -0.13 -1.86 -18.59
CA SER A 136 1.14 -1.43 -19.13
C SER A 136 1.36 -2.26 -20.38
N ASP A 137 1.38 -1.65 -21.56
CA ASP A 137 1.82 -2.27 -22.81
C ASP A 137 3.23 -2.83 -22.60
N SER A 138 3.28 -4.09 -22.19
CA SER A 138 4.41 -4.97 -22.38
C SER A 138 3.79 -6.12 -23.14
N ASP A 139 4.09 -6.16 -24.44
CA ASP A 139 3.65 -7.20 -25.35
C ASP A 139 3.88 -8.59 -24.73
N ASP A 140 2.97 -9.51 -25.05
CA ASP A 140 2.88 -10.92 -24.62
C ASP A 140 2.01 -11.20 -23.37
N ASP A 141 0.68 -11.26 -23.58
CA ASP A 141 -0.09 -12.52 -23.42
C ASP A 141 -1.59 -12.27 -23.69
N VAL A 142 -2.12 -12.95 -24.72
CA VAL A 142 -3.53 -12.88 -25.13
C VAL A 142 -4.37 -13.69 -24.14
N ILE A 143 -5.26 -13.04 -23.38
CA ILE A 143 -6.32 -13.75 -22.66
C ILE A 143 -7.64 -13.47 -23.38
N GLU A 144 -8.08 -14.45 -24.14
CA GLU A 144 -9.36 -14.49 -24.82
C GLU A 144 -10.47 -14.76 -23.79
N ILE A 145 -11.31 -13.76 -23.49
CA ILE A 145 -12.55 -13.98 -22.72
C ILE A 145 -13.73 -13.75 -23.66
N THR A 146 -14.20 -14.86 -24.21
CA THR A 146 -15.51 -14.99 -24.83
C THR A 146 -16.57 -15.02 -23.73
N GLY A 147 -17.60 -14.15 -23.80
CA GLY A 147 -18.60 -14.11 -22.73
C GLY A 147 -19.73 -13.09 -22.84
N LYS A 148 -20.56 -13.23 -23.87
CA LYS A 148 -22.00 -12.93 -23.92
C LYS A 148 -22.51 -11.55 -23.46
N GLU A 149 -22.96 -10.81 -24.48
CA GLU A 149 -24.11 -9.92 -24.44
C GLU A 149 -25.31 -10.52 -23.70
N PHE A 150 -25.96 -9.72 -22.85
CA PHE A 150 -27.39 -9.84 -22.59
C PHE A 150 -28.03 -8.46 -22.60
N SER A 151 -28.86 -8.25 -23.62
CA SER A 151 -29.84 -7.20 -23.74
C SER A 151 -31.10 -7.54 -22.92
N GLY A 152 -31.84 -6.50 -22.49
CA GLY A 152 -33.30 -6.62 -22.33
C GLY A 152 -33.90 -6.39 -20.94
N SER A 153 -34.17 -5.12 -20.65
CA SER A 153 -35.51 -4.53 -20.36
C SER A 153 -36.37 -4.92 -19.14
N GLN A 154 -36.69 -3.84 -18.41
CA GLN A 154 -38.00 -3.42 -17.86
C GLN A 154 -38.64 -4.16 -16.67
N GLY A 155 -38.74 -3.41 -15.56
CA GLY A 155 -39.80 -3.52 -14.56
C GLY A 155 -40.37 -2.13 -14.27
N THR A 156 -41.59 -1.89 -14.75
CA THR A 156 -42.38 -0.67 -14.53
C THR A 156 -42.89 -0.58 -13.09
N ARG A 157 -42.90 0.64 -12.54
CA ARG A 157 -43.94 1.14 -11.61
C ARG A 157 -43.87 2.67 -11.59
N LYS A 158 -44.76 3.30 -12.35
CA LYS A 158 -45.13 4.70 -12.16
C LYS A 158 -46.06 4.78 -10.95
N ASN A 159 -45.84 5.76 -10.10
CA ASN A 159 -46.93 6.53 -9.49
C ASN A 159 -46.39 7.91 -9.11
N ASP A 160 -47.13 8.93 -9.55
CA ASP A 160 -46.91 10.35 -9.36
C ASP A 160 -46.94 10.74 -7.87
N GLN A 161 -46.22 11.80 -7.48
CA GLN A 161 -46.77 13.15 -7.42
C GLN A 161 -45.81 14.07 -6.66
N SER A 162 -45.47 15.17 -7.32
CA SER A 162 -44.63 16.26 -6.84
C SER A 162 -45.35 17.05 -5.76
N VAL A 163 -44.69 17.31 -4.62
CA VAL A 163 -44.98 18.50 -3.82
C VAL A 163 -43.67 19.12 -3.34
N ASP A 164 -43.65 20.43 -3.54
CA ASP A 164 -42.67 21.48 -3.31
C ASP A 164 -42.26 21.66 -1.83
N GLY A 165 -41.06 22.23 -1.63
CA GLY A 165 -40.74 23.02 -0.43
C GLY A 165 -39.70 22.47 0.55
N GLY A 166 -38.49 23.04 0.50
CA GLY A 166 -37.70 23.29 1.73
C GLY A 166 -36.25 22.79 1.73
N ASP A 167 -35.32 23.68 1.40
CA ASP A 167 -33.91 23.57 1.79
C ASP A 167 -33.81 23.42 3.32
N THR A 168 -33.53 22.20 3.77
CA THR A 168 -32.83 21.97 5.02
C THR A 168 -31.86 20.83 4.80
N GLU A 169 -30.57 21.11 4.82
CA GLU A 169 -29.52 20.10 4.94
C GLU A 169 -29.73 19.31 6.23
N HIS A 170 -30.58 18.29 6.18
CA HIS A 170 -30.68 17.28 7.22
C HIS A 170 -29.53 16.31 7.04
N LYS A 171 -28.41 16.65 7.66
CA LYS A 171 -27.31 15.71 7.88
C LYS A 171 -27.92 14.45 8.54
N PRO A 172 -27.84 13.27 7.92
CA PRO A 172 -28.51 12.09 8.45
C PRO A 172 -28.02 11.81 9.87
N LYS A 173 -28.95 11.64 10.82
CA LYS A 173 -28.63 11.30 12.20
C LYS A 173 -27.87 9.97 12.21
N LYS A 174 -26.57 10.02 12.51
CA LYS A 174 -25.71 8.82 12.61
C LYS A 174 -26.25 7.88 13.68
N ARG A 175 -26.13 6.57 13.45
CA ARG A 175 -26.55 5.59 14.46
C ARG A 175 -25.58 5.66 15.64
N PRO A 176 -26.02 5.36 16.88
CA PRO A 176 -25.15 5.42 18.05
C PRO A 176 -23.84 4.64 17.90
N ARG A 177 -23.90 3.44 17.28
CA ARG A 177 -22.72 2.61 17.00
C ARG A 177 -21.71 3.27 16.06
N ASP A 178 -22.19 4.01 15.07
CA ASP A 178 -21.32 4.69 14.10
C ASP A 178 -20.58 5.85 14.81
N ILE A 179 -21.22 6.53 15.77
CA ILE A 179 -20.60 7.59 16.59
C ILE A 179 -19.52 7.04 17.52
N GLU A 180 -19.76 5.87 18.12
CA GLU A 180 -18.78 5.19 18.98
C GLU A 180 -17.54 4.76 18.19
N PHE A 181 -17.74 4.22 16.98
CA PHE A 181 -16.64 3.84 16.09
C PHE A 181 -15.77 5.05 15.67
N ASP A 182 -16.41 6.17 15.31
CA ASP A 182 -15.69 7.42 14.99
C ASP A 182 -14.83 7.91 16.17
N LYS A 183 -15.36 7.83 17.40
CA LYS A 183 -14.60 8.19 18.61
C LYS A 183 -13.39 7.28 18.81
N ILE A 184 -13.56 5.98 18.61
CA ILE A 184 -12.47 5.00 18.71
C ILE A 184 -11.37 5.33 17.70
N LEU A 185 -11.71 5.59 16.43
CA LEU A 185 -10.71 5.94 15.42
C LEU A 185 -9.97 7.23 15.77
N LEU A 186 -10.66 8.24 16.28
CA LEU A 186 -10.03 9.48 16.75
C LEU A 186 -9.10 9.25 17.94
N ASP A 187 -9.46 8.37 18.87
CA ASP A 187 -8.63 8.07 20.02
C ASP A 187 -7.38 7.26 19.63
N VAL A 188 -7.51 6.29 18.71
CA VAL A 188 -6.36 5.58 18.12
C VAL A 188 -5.43 6.55 17.40
N ASP A 189 -5.96 7.53 16.68
CA ASP A 189 -5.19 8.56 15.97
C ASP A 189 -4.40 9.47 16.92
N LYS A 190 -5.02 9.88 18.04
CA LYS A 190 -4.35 10.61 19.12
C LYS A 190 -3.23 9.77 19.75
N ILE A 191 -3.48 8.50 20.05
CA ILE A 191 -2.48 7.60 20.65
C ILE A 191 -1.28 7.44 19.72
N ASN A 192 -1.53 7.18 18.43
CA ASN A 192 -0.48 7.04 17.44
C ASN A 192 0.35 8.32 17.30
N SER A 193 -0.27 9.50 17.41
CA SER A 193 0.42 10.79 17.40
C SER A 193 1.33 10.99 18.64
N ILE A 194 0.89 10.54 19.81
CA ILE A 194 1.67 10.65 21.06
C ILE A 194 2.87 9.68 21.06
N GLN A 195 2.70 8.46 20.56
CA GLN A 195 3.79 7.48 20.49
C GLN A 195 4.96 8.00 19.65
N VAL A 196 4.66 8.66 18.53
CA VAL A 196 5.67 9.29 17.67
C VAL A 196 6.48 10.36 18.42
N LEU A 197 5.80 11.25 19.15
CA LEU A 197 6.48 12.32 19.89
C LEU A 197 7.37 11.80 21.02
N LYS A 198 6.98 10.69 21.67
CA LYS A 198 7.78 10.07 22.73
C LYS A 198 9.05 9.40 22.19
N GLU A 199 8.96 8.74 21.03
CA GLU A 199 10.14 8.15 20.36
C GLU A 199 11.15 9.25 19.96
N GLU A 200 10.69 10.41 19.49
CA GLU A 200 11.56 11.55 19.14
C GLU A 200 12.26 12.17 20.36
N GLU A 201 11.60 12.26 21.52
CA GLU A 201 12.19 12.81 22.74
C GLU A 201 13.24 11.85 23.35
N GLU A 202 12.99 10.54 23.30
CA GLU A 202 13.95 9.53 23.76
C GLU A 202 15.20 9.49 22.88
N ASP A 203 15.06 9.52 21.55
CA ASP A 203 16.20 9.59 20.63
C ASP A 203 17.01 10.88 20.87
N MET A 204 16.37 12.03 21.14
CA MET A 204 17.10 13.27 21.51
C MET A 204 17.84 13.20 22.86
N ARG A 205 17.37 12.42 23.84
CA ARG A 205 18.08 12.24 25.12
C ARG A 205 19.35 11.41 24.97
N VAL A 206 19.37 10.45 24.03
CA VAL A 206 20.55 9.61 23.77
C VAL A 206 21.73 10.42 23.21
N TYR A 207 21.47 11.50 22.46
CA TYR A 207 22.53 12.35 21.88
C TYR A 207 23.06 13.47 22.77
N ARG A 208 22.49 13.67 23.97
CA ARG A 208 22.97 14.66 24.96
C ARG A 208 23.75 14.04 26.12
N GLY A 209 23.98 12.72 26.09
CA GLY A 209 24.73 11.97 27.11
C GLY A 209 26.19 11.77 26.75
#